data_AF-A0A662PHU7-F1
#
_entry.id   AF-A0A662PHU7-F1
#
_cell.length_a   1.000
_cell.length_b   1.000
_cell.length_c   1.000
_cell.angle_alpha   90.00
_cell.angle_beta   90.00
_cell.angle_gamma   90.00
#
_symmetry.space_group_name_H-M   'P 1'
#
loop_
_entity.id
_entity.type
_entity.pdbx_description
1 polymer ?
#
loop_
_entity_poly.entity_id
_entity_poly.type
_entity_poly.pdbx_seq_one_letter_code
_entity_poly.pdbx_strand_id
1 'polypeptide(L)'
;MREEGLRCPHCGKPIKIIFVIRGNGSESESEEQNLSYSDIIRLRRRIFEIVKSLDVIYPNGVPIRRIIERGESEGISENVIREIVEDLRLKGEIIEVRRESFRPFRSIIRGRER
;
A
#
# COMPACT_ATOMS: atom_id res chain seq x y z
N MET A 1 3.51 -24.74 -17.91
CA MET A 1 2.56 -23.60 -17.96
C MET A 1 3.38 -22.34 -17.71
N ARG A 2 3.37 -21.36 -18.61
CA ARG A 2 4.23 -20.17 -18.52
C ARG A 2 3.51 -19.12 -17.65
N GLU A 3 4.15 -18.68 -16.58
CA GLU A 3 3.64 -17.61 -15.70
C GLU A 3 3.69 -16.28 -16.44
N GLU A 4 2.53 -15.71 -16.79
CA GLU A 4 2.46 -14.36 -17.33
C GLU A 4 2.45 -13.36 -16.17
N GLY A 5 3.56 -12.65 -15.97
CA GLY A 5 3.66 -11.57 -14.97
C GLY A 5 2.65 -10.44 -15.20
N LEU A 6 2.27 -9.77 -14.11
CA LEU A 6 1.25 -8.72 -14.10
C LEU A 6 1.64 -7.53 -14.97
N ARG A 7 0.66 -6.97 -15.70
CA ARG A 7 0.81 -5.78 -16.57
C ARG A 7 -0.02 -4.63 -16.04
N CYS A 8 0.53 -3.42 -16.11
CA CYS A 8 -0.12 -2.17 -15.75
C CYS A 8 -1.39 -1.99 -16.59
N PRO A 9 -2.57 -1.82 -15.98
CA PRO A 9 -3.85 -1.71 -16.70
C PRO A 9 -3.96 -0.42 -17.53
N HIS A 10 -3.08 0.56 -17.30
CA HIS A 10 -3.12 1.86 -17.98
C HIS A 10 -2.14 1.96 -19.16
N CYS A 11 -1.08 1.15 -19.20
CA CYS A 11 -0.07 1.22 -20.27
C CYS A 11 0.40 -0.15 -20.80
N GLY A 12 -0.13 -1.26 -20.28
CA GLY A 12 0.19 -2.62 -20.71
C GLY A 12 1.62 -3.09 -20.39
N LYS A 13 2.42 -2.26 -19.73
CA LYS A 13 3.81 -2.58 -19.34
C LYS A 13 3.83 -3.52 -18.14
N PRO A 14 4.77 -4.47 -18.06
CA PRO A 14 4.90 -5.34 -16.89
C PRO A 14 5.15 -4.52 -15.61
N ILE A 15 4.43 -4.84 -14.54
CA ILE A 15 4.60 -4.25 -13.20
C ILE A 15 5.80 -4.95 -12.56
N LYS A 16 6.83 -4.18 -12.21
CA LYS A 16 8.05 -4.69 -11.58
C LYS A 16 8.05 -4.28 -10.12
N ILE A 17 7.91 -5.25 -9.21
CA ILE A 17 7.96 -5.01 -7.76
C ILE A 17 9.27 -5.61 -7.23
N ILE A 18 10.09 -4.76 -6.60
CA ILE A 18 11.35 -5.17 -5.97
C ILE A 18 11.08 -5.42 -4.48
N PHE A 19 11.33 -6.64 -4.02
CA PHE A 19 11.39 -6.95 -2.59
C PHE A 19 12.82 -6.78 -2.10
N VAL A 20 13.00 -5.99 -1.04
CA VAL A 20 14.28 -5.91 -0.32
C VAL A 20 14.19 -6.87 0.85
N ILE A 21 14.82 -8.04 0.73
CA ILE A 21 14.95 -8.98 1.84
C ILE A 21 16.11 -8.49 2.70
N ARG A 22 15.83 -8.02 3.92
CA ARG A 22 16.88 -7.59 4.87
C ARG A 22 17.52 -8.84 5.51
N GLY A 23 18.55 -9.37 4.88
CA GLY A 23 19.48 -10.33 5.51
C GLY A 23 20.42 -9.61 6.48
N ASN A 24 20.75 -10.24 7.61
CA ASN A 24 21.78 -9.76 8.56
C ASN A 24 23.22 -9.98 8.02
N GLY A 25 23.44 -9.66 6.75
CA GLY A 25 24.70 -9.85 6.05
C GLY A 25 24.71 -8.99 4.80
N SER A 26 25.89 -8.51 4.43
CA SER A 26 26.18 -7.43 3.48
C SER A 26 25.86 -7.73 2.01
N GLU A 27 24.70 -8.30 1.69
CA GLU A 27 24.26 -8.59 0.33
C GLU A 27 22.75 -8.32 0.21
N SER A 28 22.42 -7.23 -0.47
CA SER A 28 21.03 -6.90 -0.84
C SER A 28 20.69 -7.66 -2.12
N GLU A 29 20.22 -8.89 -1.98
CA GLU A 29 19.64 -9.64 -3.10
C GLU A 29 18.24 -9.10 -3.41
N SER A 30 18.05 -8.63 -4.65
CA SER A 30 16.75 -8.20 -5.17
C SER A 30 16.10 -9.38 -5.85
N GLU A 31 15.34 -10.19 -5.12
CA GLU A 31 14.57 -11.28 -5.71
C GLU A 31 13.25 -10.75 -6.31
N GLU A 32 13.12 -10.84 -7.63
CA GLU A 32 11.86 -10.61 -8.34
C GLU A 32 10.94 -11.83 -8.14
N GLN A 33 10.11 -11.82 -7.10
CA GLN A 33 9.09 -12.84 -6.88
C GLN A 33 7.74 -12.39 -7.43
N ASN A 34 7.12 -13.21 -8.28
CA ASN A 34 5.75 -13.00 -8.78
C ASN A 34 4.74 -13.13 -7.62
N LEU A 35 4.23 -12.02 -7.11
CA LEU A 35 3.13 -12.04 -6.13
C LEU A 35 1.89 -12.68 -6.74
N SER A 36 1.29 -13.64 -6.02
CA SER A 36 0.00 -14.21 -6.41
C SER A 36 -1.10 -13.13 -6.31
N TYR A 37 -2.14 -13.22 -7.14
CA TYR A 37 -3.32 -12.34 -7.04
C TYR A 37 -3.94 -12.36 -5.63
N SER A 38 -3.86 -13.51 -4.94
CA SER A 38 -4.34 -13.66 -3.58
C SER A 38 -3.51 -12.86 -2.56
N ASP A 39 -2.21 -12.71 -2.78
CA ASP A 39 -1.32 -11.93 -1.92
C ASP A 39 -1.58 -10.44 -2.07
N ILE A 40 -1.86 -9.95 -3.28
CA ILE A 40 -2.23 -8.55 -3.51
C ILE A 40 -3.52 -8.20 -2.77
N ILE A 41 -4.53 -9.08 -2.80
CA ILE A 41 -5.79 -8.86 -2.04
C ILE A 41 -5.50 -8.77 -0.54
N ARG A 42 -4.65 -9.66 -0.02
CA ARG A 42 -4.26 -9.67 1.40
C ARG A 42 -3.51 -8.40 1.78
N LEU A 43 -2.52 -7.99 0.99
CA LEU A 43 -1.73 -6.79 1.20
C LEU A 43 -2.63 -5.54 1.13
N ARG A 44 -3.52 -5.45 0.13
CA ARG A 44 -4.48 -4.34 0.03
C ARG A 44 -5.34 -4.22 1.27
N ARG A 45 -5.92 -5.33 1.73
CA ARG A 45 -6.70 -5.36 2.96
C ARG A 45 -5.86 -4.92 4.16
N ARG A 46 -4.59 -5.36 4.21
CA ARG A 46 -3.69 -5.03 5.32
C ARG A 46 -3.34 -3.54 5.35
N ILE A 47 -2.93 -2.97 4.23
CA ILE A 47 -2.64 -1.53 4.12
C ILE A 47 -3.87 -0.69 4.44
N PHE A 48 -5.05 -1.10 3.98
CA PHE A 48 -6.29 -0.41 4.32
C PHE A 48 -6.57 -0.40 5.84
N GLU A 49 -6.39 -1.53 6.52
CA GLU A 49 -6.53 -1.58 7.98
C GLU A 49 -5.45 -0.76 8.72
N ILE A 50 -4.23 -0.68 8.20
CA ILE A 50 -3.20 0.24 8.71
C ILE A 50 -3.71 1.69 8.64
N VAL A 51 -4.16 2.14 7.47
CA VAL A 51 -4.70 3.51 7.30
C VAL A 51 -5.84 3.77 8.28
N LYS A 52 -6.79 2.84 8.39
CA LYS A 52 -7.93 2.95 9.29
C LYS A 52 -7.53 3.00 10.77
N SER A 53 -6.53 2.22 11.17
CA SER A 53 -6.03 2.25 12.56
C SER A 53 -5.35 3.58 12.90
N LEU A 54 -4.61 4.14 11.94
CA LEU A 54 -3.90 5.41 12.12
C LEU A 54 -4.85 6.61 12.03
N ASP A 55 -5.95 6.53 11.27
CA ASP A 55 -6.93 7.62 11.12
C ASP A 55 -7.51 8.11 12.46
N VAL A 56 -7.60 7.21 13.46
CA VAL A 56 -8.02 7.55 14.83
C VAL A 56 -7.03 8.50 15.53
N ILE A 57 -5.74 8.38 15.21
CA ILE A 57 -4.64 9.14 15.82
C ILE A 57 -4.37 10.42 15.01
N TYR A 58 -4.62 10.38 13.70
CA TYR A 58 -4.37 11.48 12.77
C TYR A 58 -5.68 12.06 12.24
N PRO A 59 -6.41 12.90 13.01
CA PRO A 59 -7.74 13.40 12.64
C PRO A 59 -7.73 14.25 11.36
N ASN A 60 -6.57 14.78 10.97
CA ASN A 60 -6.38 15.61 9.77
C ASN A 60 -5.86 14.83 8.55
N GLY A 61 -5.78 13.50 8.63
CA GLY A 61 -5.20 12.65 7.60
C GLY A 61 -3.92 11.96 8.05
N VAL A 62 -3.83 10.68 7.69
CA VAL A 62 -2.69 9.81 7.98
C VAL A 62 -1.57 10.10 6.97
N PRO A 63 -0.40 10.60 7.39
CA PRO A 63 0.72 10.85 6.48
C PRO A 63 1.24 9.54 5.86
N ILE A 64 1.60 9.55 4.57
CA ILE A 64 2.12 8.38 3.85
C ILE A 64 3.32 7.74 4.55
N ARG A 65 4.20 8.58 5.11
CA ARG A 65 5.37 8.14 5.85
C ARG A 65 5.00 7.25 7.05
N ARG A 66 3.89 7.53 7.73
CA ARG A 66 3.41 6.71 8.86
C ARG A 66 2.80 5.39 8.39
N ILE A 67 2.15 5.38 7.23
CA ILE A 67 1.66 4.15 6.60
C ILE A 67 2.85 3.25 6.22
N ILE A 68 3.90 3.85 5.63
CA ILE A 68 5.14 3.16 5.26
C ILE A 68 5.82 2.58 6.49
N GLU A 69 6.10 3.41 7.51
CA GLU A 69 6.76 2.96 8.75
C GLU A 69 6.00 1.78 9.39
N ARG A 70 4.66 1.83 9.38
CA ARG A 70 3.85 0.72 9.91
C ARG A 70 3.89 -0.52 9.02
N GLY A 71 3.77 -0.37 7.70
CA GLY A 71 3.79 -1.51 6.77
C GLY A 71 5.17 -2.19 6.71
N GLU A 72 6.26 -1.43 6.77
CA GLU A 72 7.63 -1.97 6.85
C GLU A 72 7.85 -2.76 8.14
N SER A 73 7.29 -2.30 9.28
CA SER A 73 7.33 -3.07 10.53
C SER A 73 6.60 -4.42 10.45
N GLU A 74 5.79 -4.61 9.41
CA GLU A 74 5.05 -5.83 9.12
C GLU A 74 5.66 -6.61 7.94
N GLY A 75 6.85 -6.21 7.46
CA GLY A 75 7.60 -6.89 6.41
C GLY A 75 7.15 -6.56 4.99
N ILE A 76 6.38 -5.48 4.78
CA ILE A 76 5.93 -5.03 3.46
C ILE A 76 6.93 -3.98 2.94
N SER A 77 7.39 -4.12 1.70
CA SER A 77 8.33 -3.14 1.12
C SER A 77 7.67 -1.79 0.87
N GLU A 78 8.41 -0.70 1.02
CA GLU A 78 7.90 0.67 0.77
C GLU A 78 7.25 0.81 -0.61
N ASN A 79 7.86 0.25 -1.66
CA ASN A 79 7.33 0.31 -3.02
C ASN A 79 5.93 -0.33 -3.11
N VAL A 80 5.75 -1.52 -2.52
CA VAL A 80 4.46 -2.20 -2.46
C VAL A 80 3.43 -1.38 -1.68
N ILE A 81 3.83 -0.78 -0.56
CA ILE A 81 2.94 0.08 0.23
C ILE A 81 2.46 1.25 -0.62
N ARG A 82 3.38 1.93 -1.32
CA ARG A 82 3.05 3.08 -2.18
C ARG A 82 2.11 2.68 -3.32
N GLU A 83 2.39 1.58 -4.01
CA GLU A 83 1.51 1.07 -5.07
C GLU A 83 0.11 0.74 -4.56
N ILE A 84 0.01 0.09 -3.40
CA ILE A 84 -1.28 -0.28 -2.80
C ILE A 84 -2.04 0.95 -2.29
N VAL A 85 -1.35 1.92 -1.70
CA VAL A 85 -1.99 3.19 -1.28
C VAL A 85 -2.57 3.90 -2.50
N GLU A 86 -1.83 3.95 -3.61
CA GLU A 86 -2.33 4.57 -4.83
C GLU A 86 -3.52 3.78 -5.43
N ASP A 87 -3.47 2.43 -5.43
CA ASP A 87 -4.60 1.59 -5.84
C ASP A 87 -5.85 1.85 -4.98
N LEU A 88 -5.70 1.91 -3.65
CA LEU A 88 -6.78 2.22 -2.71
C LEU A 88 -7.36 3.62 -2.93
N ARG A 89 -6.50 4.59 -3.24
CA ARG A 89 -6.90 5.97 -3.57
C ARG A 89 -7.70 6.00 -4.87
N LEU A 90 -7.20 5.37 -5.94
CA LEU A 90 -7.87 5.34 -7.24
C LEU A 90 -9.23 4.63 -7.17
N LYS A 91 -9.37 3.63 -6.29
CA LYS A 91 -10.65 2.95 -6.02
C LYS A 91 -11.57 3.71 -5.06
N GLY A 92 -11.14 4.84 -4.52
CA GLY A 92 -11.92 5.66 -3.60
C GLY A 92 -12.14 5.04 -2.22
N GLU A 93 -11.35 4.03 -1.85
CA GLU A 93 -11.40 3.45 -0.49
C GLU A 93 -10.77 4.40 0.54
N ILE A 94 -9.72 5.10 0.11
CA ILE A 94 -9.09 6.18 0.86
C ILE A 94 -9.08 7.44 0.00
N ILE A 95 -9.09 8.61 0.65
CA ILE A 95 -9.03 9.91 0.01
C ILE A 95 -7.78 10.63 0.48
N GLU A 96 -7.04 11.23 -0.45
CA GLU A 96 -5.98 12.18 -0.13
C GLU A 96 -6.62 13.50 0.35
N VAL A 97 -6.47 13.81 1.63
CA VAL A 97 -7.06 15.02 2.25
C VAL A 97 -6.07 16.18 2.35
N ARG A 98 -4.77 15.88 2.31
CA ARG A 98 -3.65 16.82 2.19
C ARG A 98 -2.55 16.13 1.39
N ARG A 99 -1.58 16.89 0.89
CA ARG A 99 -0.42 16.33 0.17
C ARG A 99 0.17 15.17 0.96
N GLU A 100 0.16 13.98 0.35
CA GLU A 100 0.67 12.74 0.93
C GLU A 100 0.03 12.35 2.27
N SER A 101 -1.25 12.70 2.49
CA SER A 101 -2.00 12.35 3.69
C SER A 101 -3.39 11.81 3.35
N PHE A 102 -3.72 10.65 3.89
CA PHE A 102 -4.87 9.86 3.46
C PHE A 102 -5.86 9.60 4.60
N ARG A 103 -7.15 9.49 4.28
CA ARG A 103 -8.21 9.05 5.21
C ARG A 103 -9.12 8.02 4.56
N PRO A 104 -9.67 7.06 5.32
CA PRO A 104 -10.71 6.19 4.80
C PRO A 104 -11.92 7.01 4.35
N PHE A 105 -12.48 6.70 3.18
CA PHE A 105 -13.66 7.39 2.64
C PHE A 105 -14.82 7.43 3.65
N ARG A 106 -15.05 6.32 4.36
CA ARG A 106 -16.10 6.20 5.39
C ARG A 106 -15.89 7.15 6.58
N SER A 107 -14.64 7.47 6.93
CA SER A 107 -14.34 8.39 8.03
C SER A 107 -14.73 9.84 7.68
N ILE A 108 -14.66 10.19 6.39
CA ILE A 108 -15.01 11.53 5.90
C ILE A 108 -16.53 11.74 5.91
N ILE A 109 -17.30 10.72 5.49
CA ILE A 109 -18.76 10.80 5.51
C ILE A 109 -19.28 10.92 6.95
N ARG A 110 -18.81 10.05 7.86
CA ARG A 110 -19.25 10.06 9.26
C ARG A 110 -18.84 11.33 10.03
N GLY A 111 -17.75 11.98 9.62
CA GLY A 111 -17.30 13.24 10.21
C GLY A 111 -18.18 14.45 9.87
N ARG A 112 -19.04 14.36 8.84
CA ARG A 112 -19.99 15.42 8.46
C ARG A 112 -21.33 15.37 9.19
N GLU A 113 -21.61 14.31 9.95
CA GLU A 113 -22.87 14.11 10.68
C GLU A 113 -22.79 14.54 12.16
N ARG A 114 -21.70 15.19 12.58
CA ARG A 114 -21.52 15.73 13.94
C ARG A 114 -21.49 17.24 13.94
#